data_AF-T1C880-F1
#
_entry.id   AF-T1C880-F1
#
_cell.length_a   1.000
_cell.length_b   1.000
_cell.length_c   1.000
_cell.angle_alpha   90.00
_cell.angle_beta   90.00
_cell.angle_gamma   90.00
#
_symmetry.space_group_name_H-M   'P 1'
#
loop_
_entity.id
_entity.type
_entity.pdbx_description
1 polymer ?
#
loop_
_entity_poly.entity_id
_entity_poly.type
_entity_poly.pdbx_seq_one_letter_code
_entity_poly.pdbx_strand_id
1 'polypeptide(L)'
;MDWGWQNRMARMFPAPTGRTVMLAVDHGYFMGPTHGLEVPRQTLAPLLGLCDAVALTRGVLRTSVPPSTTTPVVLRVSGGASVVGADLSHEALTTSVEDALRLNVSAVAMSVFVGSAHEHESLVNLGALVNQGEAVGLPVMGITAVGKELDKRDARYLSLASRIAAEQGAHVVKTYYCEDGFS
;
A
#
# COMPACT_ATOMS: atom_id res chain seq x y z
N MET A 1 1.55 -21.96 4.10
CA MET A 1 0.77 -20.73 4.30
C MET A 1 -0.45 -21.06 5.10
N ASP A 2 -0.64 -20.37 6.22
CA ASP A 2 -1.76 -20.59 7.14
C ASP A 2 -3.10 -20.11 6.53
N TRP A 3 -4.21 -20.69 6.99
CA TRP A 3 -5.55 -20.45 6.45
C TRP A 3 -5.94 -18.97 6.47
N GLY A 4 -5.59 -18.24 7.55
CA GLY A 4 -5.91 -16.82 7.69
C GLY A 4 -5.25 -15.94 6.62
N TRP A 5 -4.00 -16.23 6.28
CA TRP A 5 -3.30 -15.53 5.19
C TRP A 5 -3.98 -15.79 3.84
N GLN A 6 -4.30 -17.04 3.54
CA GLN A 6 -4.95 -17.44 2.28
C GLN A 6 -6.33 -16.79 2.15
N ASN A 7 -7.11 -16.75 3.24
CA ASN A 7 -8.41 -16.10 3.27
C ASN A 7 -8.31 -14.60 2.94
N ARG A 8 -7.36 -13.89 3.56
CA ARG A 8 -7.14 -12.46 3.31
C ARG A 8 -6.79 -12.17 1.86
N MET A 9 -5.90 -12.99 1.29
CA MET A 9 -5.50 -12.87 -0.12
C MET A 9 -6.66 -13.17 -1.08
N ALA A 10 -7.41 -14.26 -0.85
CA ALA A 10 -8.55 -14.63 -1.69
C ALA A 10 -9.67 -13.58 -1.69
N ARG A 11 -9.80 -12.80 -0.61
CA ARG A 11 -10.73 -11.68 -0.56
C ARG A 11 -10.28 -10.50 -1.43
N MET A 12 -8.98 -10.18 -1.46
CA MET A 12 -8.45 -9.08 -2.27
C MET A 12 -8.33 -9.44 -3.76
N PHE A 13 -8.12 -10.73 -4.06
CA PHE A 13 -7.96 -11.27 -5.41
C PHE A 13 -9.02 -12.36 -5.65
N PRO A 14 -10.30 -11.97 -5.86
CA PRO A 14 -11.39 -12.91 -5.93
C PRO A 14 -11.28 -13.89 -7.09
N ALA A 15 -11.70 -15.14 -6.85
CA ALA A 15 -11.88 -16.15 -7.87
C ALA A 15 -13.10 -15.81 -8.77
N PRO A 16 -13.17 -16.33 -10.02
CA PRO A 16 -12.21 -17.23 -10.66
C PRO A 16 -11.03 -16.51 -11.32
N THR A 17 -11.06 -15.18 -11.43
CA THR A 17 -10.07 -14.45 -12.23
C THR A 17 -8.76 -14.23 -11.50
N GLY A 18 -8.77 -14.15 -10.16
CA GLY A 18 -7.61 -13.73 -9.36
C GLY A 18 -7.17 -12.30 -9.66
N ARG A 19 -8.00 -11.51 -10.35
CA ARG A 19 -7.75 -10.10 -10.69
C ARG A 19 -8.39 -9.22 -9.63
N THR A 20 -7.87 -8.00 -9.48
CA THR A 20 -8.33 -7.05 -8.47
C THR A 20 -8.45 -5.65 -9.07
N VAL A 21 -9.51 -4.94 -8.72
CA VAL A 21 -9.65 -3.49 -8.84
C VAL A 21 -9.54 -2.91 -7.44
N MET A 22 -8.40 -2.28 -7.15
CA MET A 22 -8.12 -1.69 -5.85
C MET A 22 -8.26 -0.16 -5.88
N LEU A 23 -9.17 0.38 -5.08
CA LEU A 23 -9.36 1.84 -4.96
C LEU A 23 -8.33 2.43 -3.98
N ALA A 24 -7.43 3.27 -4.47
CA ALA A 24 -6.41 3.93 -3.63
C ALA A 24 -6.83 5.34 -3.21
N VAL A 25 -6.93 5.56 -1.90
CA VAL A 25 -7.33 6.83 -1.25
C VAL A 25 -6.40 7.17 -0.06
N ASP A 26 -5.14 6.79 -0.17
CA ASP A 26 -4.09 6.94 0.84
C ASP A 26 -3.18 8.15 0.60
N HIS A 27 -3.62 9.16 -0.16
CA HIS A 27 -2.78 10.31 -0.54
C HIS A 27 -2.74 11.44 0.50
N GLY A 28 -3.81 11.57 1.28
CA GLY A 28 -4.02 12.75 2.15
C GLY A 28 -2.97 12.92 3.26
N TYR A 29 -2.27 11.86 3.69
CA TYR A 29 -1.28 11.95 4.76
C TYR A 29 -0.06 12.81 4.39
N PHE A 30 0.30 12.86 3.10
CA PHE A 30 1.46 13.62 2.63
C PHE A 30 1.08 14.79 1.72
N MET A 31 -0.07 14.73 1.03
CA MET A 31 -0.54 15.77 0.12
C MET A 31 -1.57 16.73 0.74
N GLY A 32 -2.13 16.40 1.90
CA GLY A 32 -3.26 17.15 2.45
C GLY A 32 -4.56 16.94 1.66
N PRO A 33 -5.50 17.90 1.64
CA PRO A 33 -6.80 17.76 0.98
C PRO A 33 -6.63 17.79 -0.55
N THR A 34 -6.32 16.62 -1.12
CA THR A 34 -6.22 16.42 -2.56
C THR A 34 -7.60 16.43 -3.20
N HIS A 35 -7.68 16.89 -4.45
CA HIS A 35 -8.92 16.95 -5.21
C HIS A 35 -9.68 15.62 -5.18
N GLY A 36 -10.96 15.68 -4.82
CA GLY A 36 -11.83 14.51 -4.69
C GLY A 36 -11.62 13.73 -3.40
N LEU A 37 -10.73 14.14 -2.49
CA LEU A 37 -10.51 13.53 -1.17
C LEU A 37 -10.49 14.58 -0.06
N GLU A 38 -11.05 15.77 -0.30
CA GLU A 38 -11.26 16.81 0.72
C GLU A 38 -12.17 16.29 1.84
N VAL A 39 -13.17 15.48 1.48
CA VAL A 39 -14.05 14.77 2.40
C VAL A 39 -14.10 13.28 2.00
N PRO A 40 -13.11 12.46 2.42
CA PRO A 40 -12.94 11.08 1.92
C PRO A 40 -14.19 10.21 2.05
N ARG A 41 -15.00 10.42 3.10
CA ARG A 41 -16.28 9.70 3.30
C ARG A 41 -17.24 9.87 2.13
N GLN A 42 -17.37 11.08 1.58
CA GLN A 42 -18.30 11.35 0.47
C GLN A 42 -17.86 10.63 -0.81
N THR A 43 -16.54 10.59 -1.05
CA THR A 43 -15.94 9.92 -2.20
C THR A 43 -16.00 8.41 -2.08
N LEU A 44 -15.76 7.87 -0.89
CA LEU A 44 -15.72 6.42 -0.66
C LEU A 44 -17.12 5.79 -0.66
N ALA A 45 -18.14 6.47 -0.13
CA ALA A 45 -19.48 5.92 0.01
C ALA A 45 -20.02 5.23 -1.28
N PRO A 46 -19.99 5.87 -2.46
CA PRO A 46 -20.49 5.24 -3.69
C PRO A 46 -19.54 4.20 -4.31
N LEU A 47 -18.26 4.15 -3.90
CA LEU A 47 -17.23 3.35 -4.57
C LEU A 47 -16.85 2.06 -3.83
N LEU A 48 -17.02 2.00 -2.50
CA LEU A 48 -16.58 0.85 -1.70
C LEU A 48 -17.18 -0.49 -2.18
N GLY A 49 -18.42 -0.49 -2.68
CA GLY A 49 -19.08 -1.69 -3.23
C GLY A 49 -18.74 -2.02 -4.69
N LEU A 50 -17.94 -1.18 -5.36
CA LEU A 50 -17.58 -1.31 -6.77
C LEU A 50 -16.12 -1.72 -6.99
N CYS A 51 -15.36 -1.89 -5.89
CA CYS A 51 -13.96 -2.30 -5.92
C CYS A 51 -13.76 -3.59 -5.13
N ASP A 52 -12.75 -4.37 -5.49
CA ASP A 52 -12.40 -5.63 -4.83
C ASP A 52 -11.61 -5.40 -3.54
N ALA A 53 -10.96 -4.23 -3.42
CA ALA A 53 -10.26 -3.80 -2.22
C ALA A 53 -10.14 -2.27 -2.18
N VAL A 54 -9.96 -1.71 -0.98
CA VAL A 54 -9.64 -0.30 -0.78
C VAL A 54 -8.30 -0.15 -0.06
N ALA A 55 -7.41 0.67 -0.62
CA ALA A 55 -6.14 1.05 -0.02
C ALA A 55 -6.25 2.45 0.60
N LEU A 56 -6.02 2.57 1.91
CA LEU A 56 -6.27 3.80 2.65
C LEU A 56 -5.38 3.91 3.90
N THR A 57 -5.37 5.07 4.54
CA THR A 57 -4.65 5.29 5.80
C THR A 57 -5.52 4.98 7.01
N ARG A 58 -4.89 4.70 8.16
CA ARG A 58 -5.58 4.48 9.45
C ARG A 58 -6.63 5.55 9.78
N GLY A 59 -6.30 6.82 9.54
CA GLY A 59 -7.21 7.94 9.81
C GLY A 59 -8.44 7.90 8.91
N VAL A 60 -8.25 7.63 7.61
CA VAL A 60 -9.35 7.54 6.64
C VAL A 60 -10.24 6.32 6.94
N LEU A 61 -9.65 5.17 7.30
CA LEU A 61 -10.44 3.98 7.69
C LEU A 61 -11.43 4.31 8.80
N ARG A 62 -10.91 4.85 9.91
CA ARG A 62 -11.68 5.09 11.13
C ARG A 62 -12.76 6.15 10.96
N THR A 63 -12.51 7.16 10.11
CA THR A 63 -13.37 8.34 10.01
C THR A 63 -14.29 8.32 8.80
N SER A 64 -14.02 7.50 7.79
CA SER A 64 -14.66 7.61 6.48
C SER A 64 -15.20 6.30 5.91
N VAL A 65 -14.89 5.15 6.51
CA VAL A 65 -15.42 3.84 6.10
C VAL A 65 -16.39 3.32 7.17
N PRO A 66 -17.64 2.96 6.81
CA PRO A 66 -18.57 2.33 7.76
C PRO A 66 -18.02 0.99 8.32
N PRO A 67 -18.19 0.70 9.61
CA PRO A 67 -17.76 -0.60 10.18
C PRO A 67 -18.47 -1.82 9.56
N SER A 68 -19.62 -1.62 8.91
CA SER A 68 -20.36 -2.68 8.19
C SER A 68 -19.79 -2.98 6.80
N THR A 69 -18.78 -2.24 6.32
CA THR A 69 -18.16 -2.46 5.02
C THR A 69 -17.48 -3.83 4.97
N THR A 70 -17.80 -4.61 3.95
CA THR A 70 -17.22 -5.94 3.71
C THR A 70 -16.05 -5.91 2.73
N THR A 71 -15.87 -4.79 2.02
CA THR A 71 -14.74 -4.52 1.12
C THR A 71 -13.42 -4.70 1.86
N PRO A 72 -12.53 -5.58 1.37
CA PRO A 72 -11.19 -5.78 1.90
C PRO A 72 -10.40 -4.48 2.01
N VAL A 73 -9.69 -4.31 3.12
CA VAL A 73 -8.87 -3.12 3.38
C VAL A 73 -7.39 -3.46 3.27
N VAL A 74 -6.65 -2.66 2.51
CA VAL A 74 -5.20 -2.61 2.48
C VAL A 74 -4.74 -1.34 3.19
N LEU A 75 -4.11 -1.49 4.35
CA LEU A 75 -3.77 -0.36 5.21
C LEU A 75 -2.39 0.20 4.87
N ARG A 76 -2.31 1.47 4.47
CA ARG A 76 -1.02 2.19 4.46
C ARG A 76 -0.48 2.28 5.88
N VAL A 77 0.73 1.74 6.08
CA VAL A 77 1.42 1.74 7.38
C VAL A 77 2.72 2.54 7.40
N SER A 78 3.24 2.99 6.24
CA SER A 78 4.34 3.95 6.17
C SER A 78 3.85 5.41 6.07
N GLY A 79 4.73 6.35 6.41
CA GLY A 79 4.49 7.78 6.28
C GLY A 79 5.57 8.58 7.01
N GLY A 80 5.31 9.86 7.27
CA GLY A 80 6.24 10.74 7.98
C GLY A 80 6.91 11.80 7.10
N ALA A 81 6.68 11.75 5.79
CA ALA A 81 7.04 12.80 4.84
C ALA A 81 5.79 13.52 4.29
N SER A 82 5.96 14.75 3.82
CA SER A 82 4.90 15.54 3.17
C SER A 82 5.43 16.30 1.96
N VAL A 83 4.52 16.77 1.09
CA VAL A 83 4.89 17.55 -0.10
C VAL A 83 5.56 18.88 0.22
N VAL A 84 5.41 19.39 1.45
CA VAL A 84 6.11 20.59 1.94
C VAL A 84 7.58 20.29 2.23
N GLY A 85 7.89 19.04 2.60
CA GLY A 85 9.25 18.59 2.87
C GLY A 85 10.12 18.50 1.62
N ALA A 86 11.44 18.48 1.86
CA ALA A 86 12.43 18.36 0.79
C ALA A 86 12.32 17.02 0.06
N ASP A 87 12.16 15.93 0.80
CA ASP A 87 12.19 14.56 0.30
C ASP A 87 10.96 13.76 0.79
N LEU A 88 10.28 13.09 -0.16
CA LEU A 88 9.13 12.22 0.13
C LEU A 88 9.54 10.80 0.53
N SER A 89 10.80 10.42 0.30
CA SER A 89 11.29 9.07 0.56
C SER A 89 11.66 8.80 2.02
N HIS A 90 11.78 9.86 2.83
CA HIS A 90 12.06 9.74 4.26
C HIS A 90 10.81 9.33 5.04
N GLU A 91 10.34 8.11 4.79
CA GLU A 91 9.21 7.50 5.50
C GLU A 91 9.69 6.45 6.51
N ALA A 92 8.90 6.29 7.57
CA ALA A 92 9.02 5.22 8.54
C ALA A 92 7.69 4.48 8.69
N LEU A 93 7.70 3.35 9.39
CA LEU A 93 6.48 2.69 9.83
C LEU A 93 5.79 3.57 10.89
N THR A 94 4.57 4.04 10.58
CA THR A 94 3.76 4.92 11.44
C THR A 94 2.58 4.21 12.10
N THR A 95 2.29 2.99 11.65
CA THR A 95 1.20 2.15 12.16
C THR A 95 1.72 0.73 12.37
N SER A 96 1.47 0.17 13.55
CA SER A 96 1.95 -1.17 13.90
C SER A 96 1.04 -2.27 13.35
N VAL A 97 1.58 -3.49 13.22
CA VAL A 97 0.83 -4.66 12.79
C VAL A 97 -0.30 -5.00 13.77
N GLU A 98 -0.14 -4.77 15.07
CA GLU A 98 -1.20 -5.02 16.06
C GLU A 98 -2.40 -4.08 15.87
N ASP A 99 -2.17 -2.80 15.52
CA ASP A 99 -3.26 -1.88 15.20
C ASP A 99 -3.93 -2.28 13.88
N ALA A 100 -3.16 -2.73 12.88
CA ALA A 100 -3.70 -3.25 11.63
C ALA A 100 -4.60 -4.48 11.86
N LEU A 101 -4.20 -5.41 12.73
CA LEU A 101 -5.03 -6.56 13.13
C LEU A 101 -6.31 -6.14 13.86
N ARG A 102 -6.23 -5.18 14.78
CA ARG A 102 -7.43 -4.64 15.48
C ARG A 102 -8.41 -3.98 14.52
N LEU A 103 -7.91 -3.43 13.41
CA LEU A 103 -8.70 -2.84 12.33
C LEU A 103 -9.25 -3.88 11.34
N ASN A 104 -8.96 -5.18 11.55
CA ASN A 104 -9.42 -6.29 10.72
C ASN A 104 -9.06 -6.13 9.23
N VAL A 105 -7.86 -5.62 8.95
CA VAL A 105 -7.42 -5.38 7.57
C VAL A 105 -6.98 -6.67 6.88
N SER A 106 -7.08 -6.70 5.55
CA SER A 106 -6.68 -7.85 4.73
C SER A 106 -5.19 -7.83 4.43
N ALA A 107 -4.57 -6.66 4.34
CA ALA A 107 -3.13 -6.52 4.15
C ALA A 107 -2.65 -5.17 4.69
N VAL A 108 -1.34 -5.04 4.85
CA VAL A 108 -0.66 -3.78 5.09
C VAL A 108 0.19 -3.41 3.89
N ALA A 109 0.41 -2.12 3.66
CA ALA A 109 1.19 -1.63 2.54
C ALA A 109 2.12 -0.50 2.95
N MET A 110 3.31 -0.48 2.35
CA MET A 110 4.24 0.64 2.48
C MET A 110 4.91 0.96 1.15
N SER A 111 5.36 2.21 1.03
CA SER A 111 6.16 2.66 -0.11
C SER A 111 7.62 2.25 0.05
N VAL A 112 8.26 1.89 -1.07
CA VAL A 112 9.69 1.60 -1.18
C VAL A 112 10.27 2.55 -2.21
N PHE A 113 11.35 3.25 -1.84
CA PHE A 113 11.94 4.32 -2.64
C PHE A 113 13.36 3.94 -3.08
N VAL A 114 13.47 2.97 -3.99
CA VAL A 114 14.77 2.49 -4.48
C VAL A 114 15.52 3.61 -5.20
N GLY A 115 16.81 3.77 -4.92
CA GLY A 115 17.64 4.82 -5.53
C GLY A 115 17.33 6.26 -5.08
N SER A 116 16.50 6.45 -4.05
CA SER A 116 16.35 7.75 -3.38
C SER A 116 17.41 7.95 -2.28
N ALA A 117 17.47 9.14 -1.68
CA ALA A 117 18.40 9.43 -0.59
C ALA A 117 18.18 8.56 0.67
N HIS A 118 16.96 8.05 0.85
CA HIS A 118 16.56 7.22 2.00
C HIS A 118 16.15 5.80 1.58
N GLU A 119 16.74 5.28 0.50
CA GLU A 119 16.39 3.94 0.01
C GLU A 119 16.63 2.86 1.06
N HIS A 120 17.74 2.98 1.81
CA HIS A 120 18.16 2.03 2.82
C HIS A 120 17.08 1.87 3.89
N GLU A 121 16.60 2.99 4.44
CA GLU A 121 15.55 3.02 5.45
C GLU A 121 14.26 2.40 4.93
N SER A 122 13.86 2.72 3.70
CA SER A 122 12.64 2.15 3.10
C SER A 122 12.71 0.63 2.94
N LEU A 123 13.88 0.10 2.56
CA LEU A 123 14.12 -1.33 2.36
C LEU A 123 14.23 -2.10 3.68
N VAL A 124 14.93 -1.52 4.68
CA VAL A 124 15.01 -2.11 6.03
C VAL A 124 13.63 -2.12 6.69
N ASN A 125 12.84 -1.06 6.53
CA ASN A 125 11.46 -1.01 7.00
C ASN A 125 10.57 -2.08 6.34
N LEU A 126 10.76 -2.35 5.05
CA LEU A 126 10.04 -3.42 4.36
C LEU A 126 10.35 -4.80 4.96
N GLY A 127 11.64 -5.13 5.14
CA GLY A 127 12.03 -6.40 5.76
C GLY A 127 11.48 -6.54 7.19
N ALA A 128 11.52 -5.45 7.97
CA ALA A 128 10.94 -5.43 9.31
C ALA A 128 9.41 -5.65 9.29
N LEU A 129 8.70 -5.02 8.36
CA LEU A 129 7.25 -5.17 8.21
C LEU A 129 6.87 -6.59 7.76
N VAL A 130 7.64 -7.19 6.85
CA VAL A 130 7.47 -8.59 6.42
C VAL A 130 7.62 -9.53 7.61
N ASN A 131 8.68 -9.39 8.40
CA ASN A 131 8.88 -10.21 9.60
C ASN A 131 7.69 -10.12 10.58
N GLN A 132 7.17 -8.90 10.80
CA GLN A 132 6.01 -8.70 11.66
C GLN A 132 4.72 -9.28 11.07
N GLY A 133 4.51 -9.15 9.75
CA GLY A 133 3.36 -9.68 9.05
C GLY A 133 3.32 -11.21 9.04
N GLU A 134 4.46 -11.84 8.77
CA GLU A 134 4.62 -13.31 8.78
C GLU A 134 4.31 -13.91 10.15
N ALA A 135 4.74 -13.25 11.23
CA ALA A 135 4.49 -13.71 12.60
C ALA A 135 2.99 -13.83 12.95
N VAL A 136 2.10 -13.16 12.20
CA VAL A 136 0.66 -13.13 12.47
C VAL A 136 -0.20 -13.49 11.25
N GLY A 137 0.40 -13.95 10.16
CA GLY A 137 -0.31 -14.29 8.91
C GLY A 137 -1.01 -13.09 8.25
N LEU A 138 -0.39 -11.90 8.30
CA LEU A 138 -0.87 -10.67 7.67
C LEU A 138 -0.06 -10.37 6.40
N PRO A 139 -0.68 -10.39 5.20
CA PRO A 139 -0.01 -10.05 3.96
C PRO A 139 0.57 -8.64 3.94
N VAL A 140 1.74 -8.50 3.30
CA VAL A 140 2.48 -7.24 3.15
C VAL A 140 2.59 -6.91 1.67
N MET A 141 2.19 -5.69 1.31
CA MET A 141 2.31 -5.12 -0.03
C MET A 141 3.44 -4.09 -0.09
N GLY A 142 4.46 -4.34 -0.91
CA GLY A 142 5.49 -3.36 -1.25
C GLY A 142 5.05 -2.51 -2.43
N ILE A 143 5.05 -1.19 -2.29
CA ILE A 143 4.64 -0.26 -3.34
C ILE A 143 5.89 0.45 -3.86
N THR A 144 6.22 0.26 -5.13
CA THR A 144 7.33 1.00 -5.73
C THR A 144 6.93 2.47 -5.88
N ALA A 145 7.68 3.37 -5.26
CA ALA A 145 7.46 4.81 -5.34
C ALA A 145 8.66 5.49 -6.01
N VAL A 146 8.41 6.63 -6.65
CA VAL A 146 9.45 7.41 -7.36
C VAL A 146 9.69 8.79 -6.75
N GLY A 147 9.09 9.09 -5.60
CA GLY A 147 9.21 10.41 -4.97
C GLY A 147 8.80 11.54 -5.92
N LYS A 148 9.67 12.55 -6.07
CA LYS A 148 9.46 13.71 -6.96
C LYS A 148 9.98 13.49 -8.39
N GLU A 149 10.65 12.37 -8.65
CA GLU A 149 11.37 12.09 -9.91
C GLU A 149 10.52 11.22 -10.84
N LEU A 150 9.51 11.85 -11.47
CA LEU A 150 8.54 11.16 -12.32
C LEU A 150 9.15 10.54 -13.59
N ASP A 151 10.31 11.03 -14.02
CA ASP A 151 11.11 10.57 -15.14
C ASP A 151 11.78 9.21 -14.90
N LYS A 152 11.90 8.76 -13.65
CA LYS A 152 12.51 7.47 -13.28
C LYS A 152 11.55 6.27 -13.43
N ARG A 153 10.42 6.40 -14.11
CA ARG A 153 9.41 5.33 -14.28
C ARG A 153 9.68 4.39 -15.47
N ASP A 154 10.94 4.23 -15.87
CA ASP A 154 11.29 3.31 -16.95
C ASP A 154 11.19 1.82 -16.52
N ALA A 155 11.07 0.93 -17.49
CA ALA A 155 10.91 -0.51 -17.24
C ALA A 155 12.10 -1.11 -16.45
N ARG A 156 13.31 -0.60 -16.63
CA ARG A 156 14.51 -1.11 -15.94
C ARG A 156 14.46 -0.78 -14.45
N TYR A 157 14.13 0.47 -14.10
CA TYR A 157 13.95 0.92 -12.73
C TYR A 157 12.81 0.16 -12.05
N LEU A 158 11.63 0.09 -12.68
CA LEU A 158 10.47 -0.57 -12.09
C LEU A 158 10.71 -2.07 -11.90
N SER A 159 11.41 -2.73 -12.83
CA SER A 159 11.79 -4.14 -12.68
C SER A 159 12.76 -4.36 -11.52
N LEU A 160 13.77 -3.49 -11.39
CA LEU A 160 14.72 -3.54 -10.27
C LEU A 160 14.00 -3.36 -8.94
N ALA A 161 13.21 -2.29 -8.80
CA ALA A 161 12.50 -1.98 -7.56
C ALA A 161 11.49 -3.08 -7.20
N SER A 162 10.77 -3.61 -8.19
CA SER A 162 9.81 -4.71 -7.98
C SER A 162 10.51 -5.99 -7.56
N ARG A 163 11.64 -6.35 -8.18
CA ARG A 163 12.41 -7.54 -7.79
C ARG A 163 12.97 -7.41 -6.39
N ILE A 164 13.52 -6.25 -6.03
CA ILE A 164 14.00 -6.00 -4.67
C ILE A 164 12.86 -6.17 -3.66
N ALA A 165 11.70 -5.56 -3.90
CA ALA A 165 10.55 -5.68 -2.99
C ALA A 165 10.11 -7.15 -2.81
N ALA A 166 10.04 -7.91 -3.90
CA ALA A 166 9.71 -9.34 -3.85
C ALA A 166 10.75 -10.16 -3.07
N GLU A 167 12.05 -9.94 -3.28
CA GLU A 167 13.13 -10.65 -2.58
C GLU A 167 13.26 -10.24 -1.10
N GLN A 168 12.81 -9.04 -0.73
CA GLN A 168 12.64 -8.64 0.68
C GLN A 168 11.42 -9.30 1.35
N GLY A 169 10.65 -10.12 0.61
CA GLY A 169 9.53 -10.90 1.12
C GLY A 169 8.18 -10.21 1.04
N ALA A 170 8.02 -9.15 0.23
CA ALA A 170 6.71 -8.60 -0.06
C ALA A 170 5.82 -9.67 -0.74
N HIS A 171 4.60 -9.85 -0.24
CA HIS A 171 3.65 -10.82 -0.76
C HIS A 171 2.94 -10.33 -2.02
N VAL A 172 2.78 -9.01 -2.13
CA VAL A 172 2.23 -8.33 -3.30
C VAL A 172 3.14 -7.16 -3.63
N VAL A 173 3.46 -6.98 -4.90
CA VAL A 173 4.15 -5.79 -5.39
C VAL A 173 3.17 -4.95 -6.18
N LYS A 174 2.98 -3.69 -5.77
CA LYS A 174 2.22 -2.70 -6.53
C LYS A 174 3.20 -1.75 -7.20
N THR A 175 3.18 -1.73 -8.53
CA THR A 175 4.08 -0.90 -9.33
C THR A 175 3.33 -0.15 -10.42
N TYR A 176 4.04 0.73 -11.13
CA TYR A 176 3.49 1.50 -12.23
C TYR A 176 3.44 0.65 -13.49
N TYR A 177 2.43 0.90 -14.32
CA TYR A 177 2.48 0.46 -15.72
C TYR A 177 3.45 1.37 -16.48
N CYS A 178 4.36 0.76 -17.22
CA CYS A 178 5.26 1.43 -18.15
C CYS A 178 4.99 0.77 -19.50
N GLU A 179 4.66 1.53 -20.54
CA GLU A 179 4.39 0.97 -21.86
C GLU A 179 5.69 0.54 -22.56
N ASP A 180 6.72 1.39 -22.48
CA ASP A 180 8.03 1.15 -23.08
C ASP A 180 8.78 0.03 -22.34
N GLY A 181 8.97 -1.11 -23.02
CA GLY A 181 9.70 -2.26 -22.47
C GLY A 181 8.85 -3.20 -21.61
N PHE A 182 7.52 -3.06 -21.61
CA PHE A 182 6.61 -4.07 -21.06
C PHE A 182 6.56 -5.29 -21.97
N SER A 183 7.05 -6.43 -21.48
CA SER A 183 7.05 -7.72 -22.19
C SER A 183 6.34 -8.80 -21.41
#